data_AF-H8I5R0-F1
#
_entry.id   AF-H8I5R0-F1
#
_cell.length_a   1.000
_cell.length_b   1.000
_cell.length_c   1.000
_cell.angle_alpha   90.00
_cell.angle_beta   90.00
_cell.angle_gamma   90.00
#
_symmetry.space_group_name_H-M   'P 1'
#
loop_
_entity.id
_entity.type
_entity.pdbx_description
1 polymer ?
#
loop_
_entity_poly.entity_id
_entity_poly.type
_entity_poly.pdbx_seq_one_letter_code
_entity_poly.pdbx_strand_id
1 'polypeptide(L)'
;MAEGPTARPSVEAELASMVKYLDLYIRQKTDLYIQHYVLDPLDFVLRQVIYLSVVASLLVVGTLSISVGVILFVSTLIPIWAALLLCGLASLLLAAGLAYFMFTRRLSLKTPKTVENA
;
A
#
# COMPACT_ATOMS: atom_id res chain seq x y z
N MET A 1 -40.95 -6.98 -52.17
CA MET A 1 -41.63 -6.58 -50.92
C MET A 1 -41.55 -7.77 -49.99
N ALA A 2 -40.65 -7.75 -49.01
CA ALA A 2 -40.51 -8.82 -48.03
C ALA A 2 -40.19 -8.17 -46.68
N GLU A 3 -41.23 -7.66 -46.01
CA GLU A 3 -41.17 -7.33 -44.59
C GLU A 3 -41.37 -8.64 -43.83
N GLY A 4 -40.25 -9.26 -43.43
CA GLY A 4 -40.27 -10.33 -42.44
C GLY A 4 -40.79 -9.78 -41.11
N PRO A 5 -41.54 -10.56 -40.33
CA PRO A 5 -42.14 -10.08 -39.10
C PRO A 5 -41.03 -9.61 -38.18
N THR A 6 -41.05 -8.33 -37.80
CA THR A 6 -40.27 -7.78 -36.71
C THR A 6 -40.75 -8.44 -35.43
N ALA A 7 -40.18 -9.62 -35.15
CA ALA A 7 -40.40 -10.37 -33.94
C ALA A 7 -39.94 -9.49 -32.77
N ARG A 8 -40.93 -8.82 -32.15
CA ARG A 8 -40.72 -8.15 -30.87
C ARG A 8 -40.11 -9.20 -29.94
N PRO A 9 -38.96 -8.94 -29.30
CA PRO A 9 -38.44 -9.87 -28.32
C PRO A 9 -39.54 -10.14 -27.30
N SER A 10 -39.76 -11.42 -26.97
CA SER A 10 -40.77 -11.77 -25.97
C SER A 10 -40.43 -11.07 -24.66
N VAL A 11 -41.46 -10.71 -23.89
CA VAL A 11 -41.29 -10.09 -22.56
C VAL A 11 -40.36 -10.92 -21.66
N GLU A 12 -40.36 -12.24 -21.86
CA GLU A 12 -39.46 -13.18 -21.19
C GLU A 12 -37.98 -13.01 -21.61
N ALA A 13 -37.71 -12.76 -22.89
CA ALA A 13 -36.36 -12.49 -23.38
C ALA A 13 -35.82 -11.15 -22.86
N GLU A 14 -36.69 -10.15 -22.77
CA GLU A 14 -36.35 -8.84 -22.18
C GLU A 14 -36.08 -8.97 -20.68
N LEU A 15 -36.91 -9.69 -19.94
CA LEU A 15 -36.70 -9.99 -18.51
C LEU A 15 -35.42 -10.80 -18.28
N ALA A 16 -35.19 -11.85 -19.06
CA ALA A 16 -33.97 -12.67 -18.95
C ALA A 16 -32.70 -11.84 -19.22
N SER A 17 -32.76 -10.92 -20.18
CA SER A 17 -31.66 -9.98 -20.42
C SER A 17 -31.46 -9.03 -19.25
N MET A 18 -32.55 -8.50 -18.67
CA MET A 18 -32.52 -7.56 -17.56
C MET A 18 -31.96 -8.20 -16.28
N VAL A 19 -32.37 -9.44 -15.98
CA VAL A 19 -31.83 -10.22 -14.85
C VAL A 19 -30.33 -10.46 -15.03
N LYS A 20 -29.89 -10.77 -16.26
CA LYS A 20 -28.46 -10.94 -16.57
C LYS A 20 -27.68 -9.65 -16.38
N TYR A 21 -28.21 -8.51 -16.82
CA TYR A 21 -27.58 -7.20 -16.60
C TYR A 21 -27.56 -6.81 -15.12
N LEU A 22 -28.61 -7.13 -14.37
CA LEU A 22 -28.69 -6.90 -12.93
C LEU A 22 -27.61 -7.71 -12.18
N ASP A 23 -27.46 -8.99 -12.51
CA ASP A 23 -26.43 -9.85 -11.90
C ASP A 23 -25.01 -9.34 -12.22
N LEU A 24 -24.75 -8.96 -13.47
CA LEU A 24 -23.49 -8.34 -13.89
C LEU A 24 -23.21 -7.03 -13.16
N TYR A 25 -24.23 -6.18 -13.01
CA TYR A 25 -24.12 -4.91 -12.31
C TYR A 25 -23.80 -5.11 -10.82
N ILE A 26 -24.49 -6.04 -10.15
CA ILE A 26 -24.24 -6.38 -8.75
C ILE A 26 -22.84 -6.94 -8.58
N ARG A 27 -22.38 -7.83 -9.46
CA ARG A 27 -21.01 -8.34 -9.45
C ARG A 27 -19.97 -7.24 -9.61
N GLN A 28 -20.12 -6.36 -10.60
CA GLN A 28 -19.19 -5.23 -10.80
C GLN A 28 -19.16 -4.28 -9.60
N LYS A 29 -20.33 -3.96 -9.03
CA LYS A 29 -20.42 -3.14 -7.82
C LYS A 29 -19.74 -3.79 -6.63
N THR A 30 -19.95 -5.09 -6.44
CA THR A 30 -19.38 -5.85 -5.32
C THR A 30 -17.86 -5.96 -5.44
N ASP A 31 -17.35 -6.26 -6.64
CA ASP A 31 -15.92 -6.34 -6.92
C ASP A 31 -15.22 -5.00 -6.69
N LEU A 32 -15.80 -3.90 -7.19
CA LEU A 32 -15.30 -2.55 -6.97
C LEU A 32 -15.33 -2.15 -5.49
N TYR A 33 -16.35 -2.59 -4.75
CA TYR A 33 -16.46 -2.33 -3.32
C TYR A 33 -15.37 -3.07 -2.53
N ILE A 34 -15.12 -4.34 -2.85
CA ILE A 34 -14.05 -5.14 -2.22
C ILE A 34 -12.69 -4.54 -2.53
N GLN A 35 -12.44 -4.14 -3.78
CA GLN A 35 -11.17 -3.53 -4.16
C GLN A 35 -10.89 -2.25 -3.37
N HIS A 36 -11.88 -1.36 -3.26
CA HIS A 36 -11.70 -0.06 -2.63
C HIS A 36 -11.70 -0.10 -1.10
N TYR A 37 -12.52 -0.96 -0.48
CA TYR A 37 -12.65 -1.02 0.98
C TYR A 37 -11.75 -2.06 1.65
N VAL A 38 -11.29 -3.09 0.92
CA VAL A 38 -10.47 -4.16 1.51
C VAL A 38 -9.05 -4.12 0.95
N LEU A 39 -8.88 -4.12 -0.37
CA LEU A 39 -7.56 -4.27 -0.98
C LEU A 39 -6.70 -2.99 -0.88
N ASP A 40 -7.27 -1.83 -1.16
CA ASP A 40 -6.55 -0.55 -1.07
C ASP A 40 -6.01 -0.23 0.34
N PRO A 41 -6.81 -0.33 1.43
CA PRO A 41 -6.28 -0.12 2.77
C PRO A 41 -5.31 -1.24 3.19
N LEU A 42 -5.52 -2.48 2.73
CA LEU A 42 -4.59 -3.57 3.00
C LEU A 42 -3.23 -3.32 2.35
N ASP A 43 -3.17 -2.92 1.07
CA ASP A 43 -1.89 -2.62 0.37
C ASP A 43 -1.17 -1.44 1.04
N PHE A 44 -1.93 -0.45 1.52
CA PHE A 44 -1.36 0.66 2.30
C PHE A 44 -0.71 0.16 3.60
N VAL A 45 -1.42 -0.65 4.39
CA VAL A 45 -0.91 -1.21 5.64
C VAL A 45 0.30 -2.11 5.38
N LEU A 46 0.24 -2.97 4.36
CA LEU A 46 1.34 -3.88 4.00
C LEU A 46 2.60 -3.10 3.63
N ARG A 47 2.48 -2.06 2.80
CA ARG A 47 3.60 -1.17 2.48
C ARG A 47 4.16 -0.53 3.74
N GLN A 48 3.30 0.00 4.61
CA GLN A 48 3.75 0.66 5.83
C GLN A 48 4.48 -0.30 6.77
N VAL A 49 4.01 -1.55 6.90
CA VAL A 49 4.68 -2.60 7.68
C VAL A 49 6.06 -2.95 7.09
N ILE A 50 6.17 -3.06 5.76
CA ILE A 50 7.46 -3.31 5.11
C ILE A 50 8.44 -2.16 5.39
N TYR A 51 8.01 -0.91 5.20
CA TYR A 51 8.86 0.25 5.50
C TYR A 51 9.25 0.31 6.98
N LEU A 52 8.33 0.03 7.89
CA LEU A 52 8.60 -0.01 9.33
C LEU A 52 9.63 -1.08 9.67
N SER A 53 9.53 -2.27 9.07
CA SER A 53 10.48 -3.37 9.24
C SER A 53 11.90 -2.97 8.78
N VAL A 54 12.00 -2.30 7.63
CA VAL A 54 13.27 -1.78 7.12
C VAL A 54 13.85 -0.72 8.07
N VAL A 55 13.05 0.25 8.51
CA VAL A 55 13.49 1.27 9.47
C VAL A 55 13.94 0.65 10.80
N ALA A 56 13.18 -0.31 11.33
CA ALA A 56 13.51 -1.00 12.56
C ALA A 56 14.84 -1.77 12.45
N SER A 57 15.05 -2.50 11.36
CA SER A 57 16.31 -3.22 11.13
C SER A 57 17.51 -2.27 11.00
N LEU A 58 17.36 -1.15 10.29
CA LEU A 58 18.39 -0.10 10.20
C LEU A 58 18.71 0.50 11.57
N LEU A 59 17.71 0.75 12.42
CA LEU A 59 17.92 1.25 13.79
C LEU A 59 18.67 0.24 14.66
N VAL A 60 18.30 -1.04 14.60
CA VAL A 60 18.97 -2.11 15.36
C VAL A 60 20.42 -2.29 14.90
N VAL A 61 20.66 -2.39 13.59
CA VAL A 61 22.01 -2.53 13.04
C VAL A 61 22.86 -1.29 13.34
N GLY A 62 22.29 -0.09 13.21
CA GLY A 62 22.99 1.16 13.50
C GLY A 62 23.39 1.30 14.95
N THR A 63 22.47 1.00 15.87
CA THR A 63 22.75 1.03 17.32
C THR A 63 23.79 -0.03 17.71
N LEU A 64 23.69 -1.25 17.18
CA LEU A 64 24.70 -2.29 17.40
C LEU A 64 26.07 -1.86 16.86
N SER A 65 26.15 -1.37 15.63
CA SER A 65 27.40 -0.91 15.01
C SER A 65 28.05 0.20 15.82
N ILE A 66 27.27 1.17 16.32
CA ILE A 66 27.79 2.24 17.18
C ILE A 66 28.28 1.67 18.51
N SER A 67 27.48 0.83 19.18
CA SER A 67 27.87 0.26 20.48
C SER A 67 29.18 -0.52 20.40
N VAL A 68 29.33 -1.40 19.40
CA VAL A 68 30.57 -2.16 19.16
C VAL A 68 31.71 -1.24 18.75
N GLY A 69 31.44 -0.26 17.88
CA GLY A 69 32.43 0.75 17.50
C GLY A 69 32.97 1.55 18.68
N VAL A 70 32.11 1.98 19.60
CA VAL A 70 32.51 2.70 20.82
C VAL A 70 33.32 1.79 21.76
N ILE A 71 32.91 0.54 21.94
CA ILE A 71 33.66 -0.42 22.76
C ILE A 71 35.08 -0.62 22.19
N LEU A 72 35.19 -0.82 20.87
CA LEU A 72 36.48 -0.98 20.20
C LEU A 72 37.32 0.30 20.25
N PHE A 73 36.71 1.48 20.15
CA PHE A 73 37.39 2.76 20.28
C PHE A 73 38.06 2.91 21.66
N VAL A 74 37.36 2.50 22.72
CA VAL A 74 37.89 2.56 24.08
C VAL A 74 38.92 1.46 24.36
N SER A 75 38.71 0.26 23.79
CA SER A 75 39.48 -0.93 24.13
C SER A 75 40.70 -1.20 23.25
N THR A 76 40.78 -0.64 22.04
CA THR A 76 41.82 -1.02 21.05
C THR A 76 42.34 0.16 20.23
N LEU A 77 43.63 0.12 19.85
CA LEU A 77 44.25 1.07 18.92
C LEU A 77 43.98 0.73 17.43
N ILE A 78 43.19 -0.30 17.15
CA ILE A 78 42.93 -0.77 15.79
C ILE A 78 41.85 0.11 15.15
N PRO A 79 42.08 0.73 13.98
CA PRO A 79 41.19 1.75 13.41
C PRO A 79 39.84 1.23 12.87
N ILE A 80 39.50 -0.05 13.09
CA ILE A 80 38.21 -0.66 12.72
C ILE A 80 37.04 0.05 13.39
N TRP A 81 37.25 0.62 14.58
CA TRP A 81 36.23 1.39 15.30
C TRP A 81 35.66 2.53 14.45
N ALA A 82 36.50 3.22 13.66
CA ALA A 82 36.08 4.38 12.86
C ALA A 82 35.10 3.96 11.75
N ALA A 83 35.37 2.83 11.09
CA ALA A 83 34.47 2.30 10.06
C ALA A 83 33.11 1.88 10.65
N LEU A 84 33.10 1.26 11.84
CA LEU A 84 31.87 0.85 12.53
C LEU A 84 31.03 2.05 12.99
N LEU A 85 31.67 3.10 13.51
CA LEU A 85 30.97 4.31 13.91
C LEU A 85 30.38 5.03 12.70
N LEU A 86 31.12 5.13 11.60
CA LEU A 86 30.67 5.81 10.39
C LEU A 86 29.53 5.03 9.71
N CYS A 87 29.62 3.70 9.65
CA CYS A 87 28.54 2.85 9.14
C CYS A 87 27.29 2.93 10.03
N GLY A 88 27.47 2.89 11.34
CA GLY A 88 26.38 3.06 12.30
C GLY A 88 25.68 4.41 12.16
N LEU A 89 26.45 5.51 12.05
CA LEU A 89 25.91 6.85 11.82
C LEU A 89 25.13 6.93 10.50
N ALA A 90 25.69 6.39 9.41
CA ALA A 90 25.03 6.37 8.10
C ALA A 90 23.70 5.60 8.13
N SER A 91 23.66 4.46 8.80
CA SER A 91 22.43 3.67 8.94
C SER A 91 21.34 4.40 9.75
N LEU A 92 21.71 5.15 10.79
CA LEU A 92 20.76 5.98 11.54
C LEU A 92 20.23 7.16 10.72
N LEU A 93 21.09 7.81 9.94
CA LEU A 93 20.67 8.89 9.03
C LEU A 93 19.70 8.37 7.96
N LEU A 94 19.98 7.19 7.39
CA LEU A 94 19.07 6.53 6.45
C LEU A 94 17.74 6.16 7.10
N ALA A 95 17.76 5.60 8.32
CA ALA A 95 16.55 5.28 9.08
C ALA A 95 15.70 6.53 9.34
N ALA A 96 16.33 7.63 9.75
CA ALA A 96 15.65 8.91 9.99
C ALA A 96 15.03 9.48 8.71
N GLY A 97 15.75 9.43 7.58
CA GLY A 97 15.25 9.87 6.29
C GLY A 97 14.06 9.04 5.81
N LEU A 98 14.15 7.71 5.92
CA LEU A 98 13.06 6.78 5.60
C LEU A 98 11.83 7.01 6.49
N ALA A 99 12.04 7.20 7.80
CA ALA A 99 10.97 7.49 8.73
C ALA A 99 10.26 8.82 8.39
N TYR A 100 11.02 9.88 8.10
CA TYR A 100 10.46 11.17 7.69
C TYR A 100 9.61 11.05 6.42
N PHE A 101 10.10 10.33 5.40
CA PHE A 101 9.36 10.10 4.17
C PHE A 101 8.06 9.31 4.41
N MET A 102 8.10 8.30 5.29
CA MET A 102 6.94 7.49 5.65
C MET A 102 5.85 8.34 6.33
N PHE A 103 6.21 9.16 7.32
CA PHE A 103 5.23 9.97 8.07
C PHE A 103 4.72 11.19 7.31
N THR A 104 5.41 11.62 6.24
CA THR A 104 4.97 12.75 5.40
C THR A 104 3.81 12.37 4.47
N ARG A 105 3.65 11.08 4.12
CA ARG A 105 2.53 10.62 3.29
C ARG A 105 1.25 10.55 4.12
N ARG A 106 0.38 11.55 3.99
CA ARG A 106 -0.97 11.51 4.58
C ARG A 106 -1.84 10.43 3.92
N LEU A 107 -2.55 9.69 4.74
CA LEU A 107 -3.67 8.83 4.35
C LEU A 107 -4.78 9.70 3.76
N SER A 108 -4.79 9.86 2.44
CA SER A 108 -5.97 10.36 1.73
C SER A 108 -6.85 9.17 1.41
N LEU A 109 -7.70 8.78 2.37
CA LEU A 109 -8.85 7.93 2.07
C LEU A 109 -9.68 8.69 1.03
N LYS A 110 -9.59 8.28 -0.24
CA LYS A 110 -10.53 8.68 -1.28
C LYS A 110 -11.86 8.00 -0.92
N THR A 111 -12.53 8.47 0.12
CA THR A 111 -13.97 8.23 0.23
C THR A 111 -14.57 8.82 -1.04
N PRO A 112 -15.31 8.06 -1.87
CA PRO A 112 -16.11 8.67 -2.91
C PRO A 112 -16.99 9.68 -2.19
N LYS A 113 -16.69 10.97 -2.33
CA LYS A 113 -17.66 12.00 -1.98
C LYS A 113 -18.84 11.63 -2.85
N THR A 114 -19.96 11.31 -2.23
CA THR A 114 -21.27 11.50 -2.84
C THR A 114 -21.29 12.96 -3.25
N VAL A 115 -20.79 13.24 -4.45
CA VAL A 115 -21.19 14.43 -5.18
C VAL A 115 -22.64 14.12 -5.53
N GLU A 116 -23.48 14.44 -4.55
CA GLU A 116 -24.88 14.69 -4.72
C GLU A 116 -24.95 15.79 -5.77
N ASN A 117 -25.11 15.36 -7.02
CA ASN A 117 -25.45 16.25 -8.12
C ASN A 117 -26.87 16.74 -7.80
N ALA A 118 -26.95 17.95 -7.24
CA ALA A 118 -28.15 18.78 -7.30
C ALA A 118 -28.32 19.33 -8.71
#